data_AF-A0A962VTX5-F1
#
_entry.id   AF-A0A962VTX5-F1
#
_cell.length_a   1.000
_cell.length_b   1.000
_cell.length_c   1.000
_cell.angle_alpha   90.00
_cell.angle_beta   90.00
_cell.angle_gamma   90.00
#
_symmetry.space_group_name_H-M   'P 1'
#
loop_
_entity.id
_entity.type
_entity.pdbx_description
1 polymer ?
#
loop_
_entity_poly.entity_id
_entity_poly.type
_entity_poly.pdbx_seq_one_letter_code
_entity_poly.pdbx_strand_id
1 'polypeptide(L)' 'MSQAFICRGLYAITDAVLIPDERLTIAVEQALLGGARLLQYRDKSA' A
#
# COMPACT_ATOMS: atom_id res chain seq x y z
N MET A 1 24.95 -2.85 14.46
CA MET A 1 23.70 -2.09 14.22
C MET A 1 23.35 -2.29 12.76
N SER A 2 22.23 -2.93 12.45
CA SER A 2 21.76 -3.07 11.07
C SER A 2 21.39 -1.69 10.54
N GLN A 3 21.80 -1.39 9.31
CA GLN A 3 21.45 -0.13 8.66
C GLN A 3 19.95 -0.12 8.35
N ALA A 4 19.24 0.90 8.81
CA ALA A 4 17.84 1.08 8.46
C ALA A 4 17.74 1.47 6.98
N PHE A 5 17.01 0.68 6.19
CA PHE A 5 16.67 1.05 4.82
C PHE A 5 15.56 2.10 4.84
N ILE A 6 15.90 3.33 4.45
CA ILE A 6 14.91 4.38 4.21
C ILE A 6 14.35 4.19 2.81
N CYS A 7 13.11 3.70 2.71
CA CYS A 7 12.35 3.77 1.46
C CYS A 7 11.98 5.22 1.18
N ARG A 8 12.35 5.71 -0.02
CA ARG A 8 11.97 7.04 -0.51
C ARG A 8 10.95 6.89 -1.62
N GLY A 9 10.00 7.82 -1.67
CA GLY A 9 8.94 7.86 -2.69
C GLY A 9 7.55 7.86 -2.06
N LEU A 10 6.54 7.70 -2.91
CA LEU A 10 5.14 7.71 -2.48
C LEU A 10 4.83 6.45 -1.68
N TYR A 11 4.30 6.62 -0.47
CA TYR A 11 3.85 5.55 0.39
C TYR A 11 2.32 5.53 0.42
N ALA A 12 1.72 4.46 -0.09
CA ALA A 12 0.28 4.26 -0.12
C ALA A 12 -0.17 3.28 0.99
N ILE A 13 -1.34 3.52 1.57
CA ILE A 13 -1.94 2.69 2.62
C ILE A 13 -3.35 2.35 2.17
N THR A 14 -3.73 1.07 2.23
CA THR A 14 -5.09 0.63 1.89
C THR A 14 -6.04 0.86 3.06
N ASP A 15 -7.34 0.79 2.80
CA ASP A 15 -8.35 0.74 3.85
C ASP A 15 -9.43 -0.25 3.43
N ALA A 16 -9.66 -1.28 4.23
CA ALA A 16 -10.57 -2.39 3.91
C ALA A 16 -12.04 -1.97 3.81
N VAL A 17 -12.43 -0.82 4.39
CA VAL A 17 -13.80 -0.27 4.26
C VAL A 17 -13.96 0.50 2.95
N LEU A 18 -12.90 1.21 2.52
CA LEU A 18 -12.93 2.02 1.30
C LEU A 18 -12.59 1.25 0.03
N ILE A 19 -11.76 0.22 0.15
CA ILE A 19 -11.28 -0.61 -0.94
C ILE A 19 -11.66 -2.06 -0.60
N PRO A 20 -12.85 -2.54 -1.02
CA PRO A 20 -13.24 -3.92 -0.81
C PRO A 20 -12.31 -4.89 -1.56
N ASP A 21 -12.24 -6.12 -1.08
CA ASP A 21 -11.29 -7.14 -1.53
C ASP A 21 -11.26 -7.34 -3.05
N GLU A 22 -12.42 -7.28 -3.72
CA GLU A 22 -12.48 -7.47 -5.18
C GLU A 22 -11.80 -6.34 -5.96
N ARG A 23 -11.57 -5.19 -5.32
CA ARG A 23 -10.90 -4.02 -5.91
C ARG A 23 -9.47 -3.85 -5.44
N LEU A 24 -9.05 -4.56 -4.40
CA LEU A 24 -7.75 -4.38 -3.77
C LEU A 24 -6.60 -4.51 -4.78
N THR A 25 -6.58 -5.60 -5.55
CA THR A 25 -5.50 -5.87 -6.51
C THR A 25 -5.40 -4.77 -7.57
N ILE A 26 -6.54 -4.34 -8.14
CA ILE A 26 -6.58 -3.28 -9.14
C ILE A 26 -6.12 -1.95 -8.54
N ALA A 27 -6.58 -1.60 -7.33
CA ALA A 27 -6.19 -0.36 -6.65
C ALA A 27 -4.68 -0.32 -6.35
N VAL A 28 -4.11 -1.44 -5.91
CA VAL A 28 -2.66 -1.60 -5.67
C VAL A 28 -1.88 -1.46 -6.98
N GLU A 29 -2.33 -2.10 -8.06
CA GLU A 29 -1.70 -2.00 -9.37
C GLU A 29 -1.69 -0.55 -9.87
N GLN A 30 -2.81 0.16 -9.78
CA GLN A 30 -2.89 1.57 -10.18
C GLN A 30 -2.00 2.46 -9.31
N ALA A 31 -1.90 2.19 -8.00
CA ALA A 31 -0.99 2.93 -7.12
C ALA A 31 0.49 2.71 -7.52
N LEU A 32 0.87 1.48 -7.88
CA LEU A 32 2.22 1.17 -8.37
C LEU A 32 2.52 1.89 -9.68
N LEU A 33 1.62 1.81 -10.67
CA LEU A 33 1.74 2.53 -11.94
C LEU A 33 1.79 4.05 -11.74
N GLY A 34 1.04 4.56 -10.76
CA GLY A 34 1.04 5.97 -10.35
C GLY A 34 2.27 6.43 -9.56
N GLY A 35 3.22 5.53 -9.30
CA GLY A 35 4.51 5.89 -8.69
C GLY A 35 4.66 5.59 -7.21
N ALA A 36 3.75 4.84 -6.60
CA ALA A 36 3.98 4.28 -5.27
C ALA A 36 5.28 3.46 -5.23
N ARG A 37 5.97 3.52 -4.09
CA ARG A 37 7.22 2.79 -3.81
C ARG A 37 7.11 1.90 -2.57
N LEU A 38 6.11 2.15 -1.75
CA LEU A 38 5.74 1.32 -0.62
C LEU A 38 4.22 1.24 -0.56
N LEU A 39 3.71 0.05 -0.26
CA LEU A 39 2.30 -0.17 0.03
C LEU A 39 2.15 -0.86 1.38
N GLN A 40 1.18 -0.40 2.16
CA GLN A 40 0.74 -1.08 3.36
C GLN A 40 -0.69 -1.55 3.15
N TYR A 41 -0.87 -2.87 3.18
CA TYR A 41 -2.18 -3.45 3.41
C TYR A 41 -2.59 -3.18 4.86
N ARG A 42 -3.69 -2.46 5.06
CA ARG A 42 -4.21 -2.13 6.39
C ARG A 42 -5.67 -2.55 6.49
N ASP A 43 -5.85 -3.59 7.28
CA ASP A 43 -7.14 -4.08 7.73
C ASP A 43 -7.12 -4.10 9.27
N LYS A 44 -8.13 -3.49 9.89
CA LYS A 44 -8.30 -3.40 11.35
C LYS A 44 -9.52 -4.18 11.85
N SER A 45 -10.11 -4.99 10.98
CA SER A 45 -11.29 -5.80 11.28
C SER A 45 -10.94 -7.07 12.07
N ALA A 46 -9.65 -7.38 12.19
CA ALA A 46 -9.09 -8.49 12.95
C ALA A 46 -8.68 -8.07 14.38
#